data_AF-A0A7M3SCW2-F1
#
_entry.id   AF-A0A7M3SCW2-F1
#
_cell.length_a   1.000
_cell.length_b   1.000
_cell.length_c   1.000
_cell.angle_alpha   90.00
_cell.angle_beta   90.00
_cell.angle_gamma   90.00
#
_symmetry.space_group_name_H-M   'P 1'
#
loop_
_entity.id
_entity.type
_entity.pdbx_description
1 polymer ?
#
loop_
_entity_poly.entity_id
_entity_poly.type
_entity_poly.pdbx_seq_one_letter_code
_entity_poly.pdbx_strand_id
1 'polypeptide(L)'
;SGSPIVFSFGILLFLMGFPSFQGTLGNLLSGVDANLGDLGLSMLGLTIITAGIANWWREDLPFIGNHEQIATSDPFAGQHIRKAGIWVFIMSEIMVFATFFSSYLRMRTEWCTGWQEAAGNCEEVNMLTASDFLRPNGAMLDGLGGQGDFMTLLPGAINTFALIISSYTIVLALKTAKTKDWEAPSGFMGKLMPTKKIAVRNYLLATFL
;
A
#
# COMPACT_ATOMS: atom_id res chain seq x y z
N SER A 1 3.14 -18.31 22.72
CA SER A 1 3.69 -17.07 22.15
C SER A 1 3.14 -15.89 22.95
N GLY A 2 3.99 -14.96 23.38
CA GLY A 2 3.59 -13.72 24.06
C GLY A 2 3.33 -12.55 23.10
N SER A 3 3.63 -12.74 21.81
CA SER A 3 3.52 -11.72 20.76
C SER A 3 2.13 -11.05 20.67
N PRO A 4 0.99 -11.76 20.84
CA PRO A 4 -0.33 -11.12 20.83
C PRO A 4 -0.54 -10.11 21.96
N ILE A 5 0.00 -10.38 23.16
CA ILE A 5 -0.13 -9.49 24.33
C ILE A 5 0.75 -8.26 24.14
N VAL A 6 1.99 -8.43 23.68
CA VAL A 6 2.90 -7.31 23.41
C VAL A 6 2.34 -6.40 22.32
N PHE A 7 1.80 -6.98 21.24
CA PHE A 7 1.19 -6.23 20.15
C PHE A 7 -0.04 -5.43 20.61
N SER A 8 -0.97 -6.08 21.34
CA SER A 8 -2.18 -5.41 21.85
C SER A 8 -1.86 -4.34 22.88
N PHE A 9 -0.85 -4.54 23.74
CA PHE A 9 -0.34 -3.50 24.65
C PHE A 9 0.28 -2.31 23.88
N GLY A 10 0.99 -2.57 22.78
CA GLY A 10 1.49 -1.51 21.90
C GLY A 10 0.36 -0.67 21.28
N ILE A 11 -0.70 -1.32 20.80
CA ILE A 11 -1.91 -0.65 20.28
C ILE A 11 -2.56 0.23 21.36
N LEU A 12 -2.69 -0.29 22.58
CA LEU A 12 -3.26 0.46 23.71
C LEU A 12 -2.49 1.77 23.94
N LEU A 13 -1.15 1.68 24.06
CA LEU A 13 -0.31 2.85 24.31
C LEU A 13 -0.34 3.84 23.14
N PHE A 14 -0.36 3.34 21.91
CA PHE A 14 -0.49 4.18 20.72
C PHE A 14 -1.81 4.97 20.73
N LEU A 15 -2.95 4.28 20.92
CA LEU A 15 -4.27 4.92 20.91
C LEU A 15 -4.45 5.87 22.11
N MET A 16 -3.89 5.54 23.27
CA MET A 16 -3.93 6.41 24.45
C MET A 16 -3.15 7.72 24.22
N GLY A 17 -2.02 7.68 23.51
CA GLY A 17 -1.24 8.85 23.14
C GLY A 17 -1.65 9.52 21.82
N PHE A 18 -2.59 8.95 21.07
CA PHE A 18 -2.94 9.46 19.74
C PHE A 18 -3.54 10.88 19.74
N PRO A 19 -4.41 11.27 20.69
CA PRO A 19 -4.96 12.63 20.71
C PRO A 19 -3.89 13.70 20.90
N SER A 20 -2.95 13.49 21.83
CA SER A 20 -1.84 14.43 22.06
C SER A 20 -0.88 14.44 20.88
N PHE A 21 -0.63 13.28 20.27
CA PHE A 21 0.17 13.16 19.06
C PHE A 21 -0.39 13.97 17.89
N GLN A 22 -1.71 13.89 17.65
CA GLN A 22 -2.38 14.66 16.60
C GLN A 22 -2.33 16.17 16.87
N GLY A 23 -2.54 16.58 18.14
CA GLY A 23 -2.44 17.98 18.54
C GLY A 23 -1.04 18.56 18.31
N THR A 24 0.02 17.85 18.71
CA THR A 24 1.40 18.30 18.54
C THR A 24 1.82 18.38 17.08
N LEU A 25 1.43 17.42 16.24
CA LEU A 25 1.67 17.49 14.80
C LEU A 25 0.94 18.69 14.17
N GLY A 26 -0.29 18.96 14.59
CA GLY A 26 -1.04 20.15 14.16
C GLY A 26 -0.29 21.44 14.51
N ASN A 27 0.17 21.57 15.76
CA ASN A 27 0.93 22.74 16.21
C ASN A 27 2.23 22.92 15.41
N LEU A 28 2.96 21.82 15.19
CA LEU A 28 4.21 21.82 14.40
C LEU A 28 3.98 22.26 12.95
N LEU A 29 2.92 21.78 12.29
CA LEU A 29 2.56 22.16 10.93
C LEU A 29 2.07 23.61 10.82
N SER A 30 1.44 24.13 11.88
CA SER A 30 0.94 25.51 11.94
C SER A 30 2.00 26.54 12.35
N GLY A 31 3.22 26.11 12.71
CA GLY A 31 4.30 26.99 13.15
C GLY A 31 4.12 27.56 14.57
N VAL A 32 3.26 26.96 15.38
CA VAL A 32 3.03 27.31 16.80
C VAL A 32 3.95 26.46 17.68
N ASP A 33 4.32 26.96 18.86
CA ASP A 33 5.13 26.24 19.83
C ASP A 33 4.56 24.84 20.11
N ALA A 34 5.36 23.82 19.77
CA ALA A 34 4.99 22.42 19.88
C ALA A 34 5.78 21.74 21.01
N ASN A 35 5.07 21.16 21.97
CA ASN A 35 5.69 20.32 22.99
C ASN A 35 5.95 18.92 22.43
N LEU A 36 7.19 18.64 22.05
CA LEU A 36 7.60 17.33 21.51
C LEU A 36 7.43 16.18 22.52
N GLY A 37 7.36 16.48 23.82
CA GLY A 37 7.10 15.46 24.86
C GLY A 37 5.76 14.76 24.68
N ASP A 38 4.78 15.44 24.09
CA ASP A 38 3.41 14.96 23.91
C ASP A 38 3.29 13.91 22.78
N LEU A 39 4.35 13.76 21.96
CA LEU A 39 4.50 12.66 20.99
C LEU A 39 4.96 11.36 21.66
N GLY A 40 5.58 11.44 22.84
CA GLY A 40 6.37 10.36 23.43
C GLY A 40 5.58 9.08 23.66
N LEU A 41 4.35 9.19 24.14
CA LEU A 41 3.50 8.03 24.46
C LEU A 41 3.06 7.27 23.20
N SER A 42 2.64 8.00 22.15
CA SER A 42 2.24 7.40 20.86
C SER A 42 3.43 6.74 20.15
N MET A 43 4.59 7.41 20.15
CA MET A 43 5.83 6.89 19.55
C MET A 43 6.38 5.65 20.28
N LEU A 44 6.27 5.62 21.61
CA LEU A 44 6.56 4.43 22.42
C LEU A 44 5.62 3.27 22.02
N GLY A 45 4.32 3.55 21.87
CA GLY A 45 3.33 2.60 21.38
C GLY A 45 3.70 2.01 20.02
N LEU A 46 4.03 2.86 19.03
CA LEU A 46 4.49 2.42 17.69
C LEU A 46 5.75 1.55 17.74
N THR A 47 6.69 1.87 18.63
CA THR A 47 7.92 1.09 18.80
C THR A 47 7.61 -0.31 19.35
N ILE A 48 6.70 -0.40 20.33
CA ILE A 48 6.25 -1.67 20.90
C ILE A 48 5.47 -2.50 19.87
N ILE A 49 4.61 -1.86 19.07
CA ILE A 49 3.91 -2.53 17.95
C ILE A 49 4.92 -3.14 16.98
N THR A 50 5.92 -2.35 16.55
CA THR A 50 6.96 -2.80 15.60
C THR A 50 7.76 -3.97 16.18
N ALA A 51 8.15 -3.90 17.46
CA ALA A 51 8.84 -4.98 18.14
C ALA A 51 7.97 -6.25 18.27
N GLY A 52 6.67 -6.09 18.53
CA GLY A 52 5.70 -7.18 18.59
C GLY A 52 5.55 -7.91 17.25
N ILE A 53 5.39 -7.15 16.16
CA ILE A 53 5.33 -7.71 14.79
C ILE A 53 6.64 -8.40 14.43
N ALA A 54 7.80 -7.76 14.71
CA ALA A 54 9.10 -8.34 14.40
C ALA A 54 9.35 -9.65 15.15
N ASN A 55 8.95 -9.74 16.43
CA ASN A 55 9.04 -10.98 17.19
C ASN A 55 8.11 -12.05 16.63
N TRP A 56 6.87 -11.68 16.29
CA TRP A 56 5.92 -12.60 15.69
C TRP A 56 6.42 -13.14 14.34
N TRP A 57 6.95 -12.28 13.47
CA TRP A 57 7.57 -12.71 12.21
C TRP A 57 8.75 -13.65 12.46
N ARG A 58 9.62 -13.35 13.43
CA ARG A 58 10.73 -14.26 13.77
C ARG A 58 10.24 -15.65 14.20
N GLU A 59 9.12 -15.72 14.92
CA GLU A 59 8.51 -16.98 15.35
C GLU A 59 7.88 -17.76 14.18
N ASP A 60 7.37 -17.06 13.14
CA ASP A 60 6.65 -17.68 12.01
C ASP A 60 7.53 -17.95 10.76
N LEU A 61 8.61 -17.18 10.56
CA LEU A 61 9.57 -17.32 9.46
C LEU A 61 10.31 -18.67 9.31
N PRO A 62 10.47 -19.52 10.35
CA PRO A 62 11.14 -20.80 10.17
C PRO A 62 10.45 -21.76 9.20
N PHE A 63 9.21 -21.49 8.74
CA PHE A 63 8.45 -22.23 7.70
C PHE A 63 8.77 -23.74 7.60
N ILE A 64 8.81 -24.43 8.74
CA ILE A 64 9.24 -25.84 8.79
C ILE A 64 8.18 -26.74 8.12
N GLY A 65 7.01 -26.20 7.76
CA GLY A 65 6.00 -26.81 6.87
C GLY A 65 5.31 -28.07 7.42
N ASN A 66 5.93 -28.71 8.41
CA ASN A 66 5.39 -29.83 9.14
C ASN A 66 4.35 -29.28 10.12
N HIS A 67 3.11 -29.78 10.01
CA HIS A 67 1.93 -29.47 10.85
C HIS A 67 1.07 -28.25 10.45
N GLU A 68 1.14 -27.74 9.21
CA GLU A 68 0.14 -26.76 8.78
C GLU A 68 -1.25 -27.39 8.67
N GLN A 69 -2.23 -26.78 9.36
CA GLN A 69 -3.60 -27.27 9.35
C GLN A 69 -4.23 -27.10 7.96
N ILE A 70 -4.87 -28.17 7.49
CA ILE A 70 -5.67 -28.18 6.28
C ILE A 70 -7.08 -27.76 6.65
N ALA A 71 -7.69 -26.87 5.87
CA ALA A 71 -9.06 -26.47 6.08
C ALA A 71 -10.01 -27.66 5.83
N THR A 72 -10.90 -27.90 6.78
CA THR A 72 -11.86 -29.02 6.77
C THR A 72 -13.25 -28.62 6.29
N SER A 73 -13.53 -27.33 6.14
CA SER A 73 -14.85 -26.79 5.79
C SER A 73 -14.85 -26.12 4.42
N ASP A 74 -15.97 -26.24 3.70
CA ASP A 74 -16.23 -25.49 2.48
C ASP A 74 -16.28 -23.97 2.76
N PRO A 75 -15.84 -23.11 1.82
CA PRO A 75 -15.42 -23.38 0.44
C PRO A 75 -13.93 -23.68 0.26
N PHE A 76 -13.15 -23.78 1.35
CA PHE A 76 -11.69 -23.92 1.30
C PHE A 76 -11.19 -25.33 1.63
N ALA A 77 -12.07 -26.33 1.60
CA ALA A 77 -11.75 -27.72 1.94
C ALA A 77 -10.53 -28.23 1.15
N GLY A 78 -9.56 -28.81 1.87
CA GLY A 78 -8.34 -29.36 1.27
C GLY A 78 -7.25 -28.33 0.91
N GLN A 79 -7.44 -27.03 1.21
CA GLN A 79 -6.39 -26.01 1.08
C GLN A 79 -5.69 -25.74 2.43
N HIS A 80 -4.45 -25.24 2.37
CA HIS A 80 -3.74 -24.74 3.55
C HIS A 80 -4.47 -23.53 4.15
N ILE A 81 -4.68 -23.54 5.47
CA ILE A 81 -5.44 -22.48 6.15
C ILE A 81 -4.78 -21.09 5.99
N ARG A 82 -3.44 -21.04 5.90
CA ARG A 82 -2.68 -19.80 5.65
C ARG A 82 -2.98 -19.19 4.30
N LYS A 83 -3.11 -20.02 3.26
CA LYS A 83 -3.49 -19.59 1.91
C LYS A 83 -4.91 -19.03 1.93
N ALA A 84 -5.86 -19.73 2.54
CA ALA A 84 -7.23 -19.26 2.69
C ALA A 84 -7.31 -17.95 3.50
N GLY A 85 -6.55 -17.85 4.59
CA GLY A 85 -6.44 -16.64 5.41
C GLY A 85 -5.93 -15.43 4.63
N ILE A 86 -4.93 -15.61 3.77
CA ILE A 86 -4.44 -14.54 2.88
C ILE A 86 -5.54 -14.11 1.88
N TRP A 87 -6.32 -15.04 1.32
CA TRP A 87 -7.44 -14.68 0.43
C TRP A 87 -8.49 -13.84 1.13
N VAL A 88 -8.93 -14.25 2.33
CA VAL A 88 -9.93 -13.51 3.11
C VAL A 88 -9.40 -12.13 3.51
N PHE A 89 -8.13 -12.05 3.92
CA PHE A 89 -7.47 -10.78 4.22
C PHE A 89 -7.42 -9.84 3.00
N ILE A 90 -7.04 -10.35 1.83
CA ILE A 90 -7.03 -9.54 0.59
C ILE A 90 -8.45 -9.08 0.23
N MET A 91 -9.47 -9.93 0.40
CA MET A 91 -10.86 -9.53 0.19
C MET A 91 -11.28 -8.41 1.15
N SER A 92 -10.89 -8.47 2.44
CA SER A 92 -11.20 -7.38 3.38
C SER A 92 -10.52 -6.07 3.02
N GLU A 93 -9.26 -6.11 2.57
CA GLU A 93 -8.56 -4.89 2.11
C GLU A 93 -9.23 -4.29 0.87
N ILE A 94 -9.63 -5.13 -0.11
CA ILE A 94 -10.37 -4.68 -1.29
C ILE A 94 -11.70 -4.02 -0.90
N MET A 95 -12.40 -4.56 0.11
CA MET A 95 -13.63 -3.93 0.62
C MET A 95 -13.37 -2.56 1.24
N VAL A 96 -12.29 -2.41 2.02
CA VAL A 96 -11.89 -1.10 2.56
C VAL A 96 -11.58 -0.11 1.43
N PHE A 97 -10.80 -0.50 0.42
CA PHE A 97 -10.56 0.37 -0.75
C PHE A 97 -11.84 0.68 -1.53
N ALA A 98 -12.76 -0.27 -1.66
CA ALA A 98 -14.05 -0.04 -2.31
C ALA A 98 -14.88 1.03 -1.58
N THR A 99 -14.81 1.11 -0.24
CA THR A 99 -15.47 2.20 0.49
C THR A 99 -14.85 3.57 0.20
N PHE A 100 -13.53 3.66 0.06
CA PHE A 100 -12.87 4.91 -0.37
C PHE A 100 -13.21 5.30 -1.82
N PHE A 101 -13.28 4.33 -2.74
CA PHE A 101 -13.75 4.61 -4.10
C PHE A 101 -15.22 5.03 -4.12
N SER A 102 -16.06 4.41 -3.29
CA SER A 102 -17.47 4.75 -3.18
C SER A 102 -17.67 6.16 -2.61
N SER A 103 -16.93 6.54 -1.57
CA SER A 103 -17.00 7.90 -1.02
C SER A 103 -16.50 8.92 -2.04
N TYR A 104 -15.41 8.62 -2.75
CA TYR A 104 -14.90 9.46 -3.82
C TYR A 104 -15.91 9.65 -4.96
N LEU A 105 -16.52 8.57 -5.47
CA LEU A 105 -17.49 8.65 -6.56
C LEU A 105 -18.73 9.44 -6.16
N ARG A 106 -19.29 9.18 -4.98
CA ARG A 106 -20.46 9.90 -4.47
C ARG A 106 -20.20 11.40 -4.40
N MET A 107 -19.07 11.74 -3.80
CA MET A 107 -18.63 13.12 -3.66
C MET A 107 -18.43 13.78 -5.03
N ARG A 108 -17.89 13.06 -6.01
CA ARG A 108 -17.70 13.55 -7.37
C ARG A 108 -19.00 13.71 -8.16
N THR A 109 -20.03 12.90 -7.89
CA THR A 109 -21.33 13.00 -8.58
C THR A 109 -22.21 14.11 -8.02
N GLU A 110 -22.07 14.44 -6.74
CA GLU A 110 -22.87 15.48 -6.07
C GLU A 110 -22.29 16.90 -6.23
N TRP A 111 -21.05 17.04 -6.71
CA TRP A 111 -20.36 18.33 -6.86
C TRP A 111 -20.21 18.80 -8.30
N CYS A 112 -20.54 20.07 -8.54
CA CYS A 112 -20.35 20.76 -9.82
C CYS A 112 -18.86 21.03 -10.06
N THR A 113 -18.22 20.04 -10.63
CA THR A 113 -16.81 20.04 -11.00
C THR A 113 -16.68 20.46 -12.47
N GLY A 114 -15.47 20.84 -12.92
CA GLY A 114 -15.26 21.33 -14.29
C GLY A 114 -15.78 20.43 -15.41
N TRP A 115 -15.74 19.11 -15.22
CA TRP A 115 -16.27 18.16 -16.19
C TRP A 115 -17.81 18.07 -16.17
N GLN A 116 -18.46 18.35 -15.04
CA GLN A 116 -19.92 18.41 -14.95
C GLN A 116 -20.47 19.69 -15.57
N GLU A 117 -19.79 20.83 -15.36
CA GLU A 117 -20.08 22.08 -16.05
C GLU A 117 -19.90 21.92 -17.56
N ALA A 118 -18.77 21.36 -18.01
CA ALA A 118 -18.53 21.08 -19.43
C ALA A 118 -19.54 20.10 -20.05
N ALA A 119 -20.15 19.23 -19.24
CA ALA A 119 -21.22 18.32 -19.66
C ALA A 119 -22.62 18.97 -19.66
N GLY A 120 -22.76 20.22 -19.20
CA GLY A 120 -24.03 20.94 -19.10
C GLY A 120 -24.92 20.50 -17.94
N ASN A 121 -24.37 19.79 -16.96
CA ASN A 121 -25.12 19.31 -15.78
C ASN A 121 -25.16 20.35 -14.64
N CYS A 122 -24.34 21.39 -14.72
CA CYS A 122 -24.24 22.48 -13.75
C CYS A 122 -23.97 23.81 -14.46
N GLU A 123 -24.35 24.92 -13.83
CA GLU A 123 -24.15 26.27 -14.39
C GLU A 123 -22.74 26.82 -14.10
N GLU A 124 -22.15 26.49 -12.96
CA GLU A 124 -20.83 26.99 -12.54
C GLU A 124 -20.03 25.90 -11.77
N VAL A 125 -18.70 25.95 -11.86
CA VAL A 125 -17.81 25.11 -11.05
C VAL A 125 -17.86 25.54 -9.59
N ASN A 126 -18.24 24.64 -8.67
CA ASN A 126 -18.23 24.88 -7.23
C ASN A 126 -17.13 24.10 -6.49
N MET A 127 -16.46 23.15 -7.16
CA MET A 127 -15.42 22.32 -6.55
C MET A 127 -14.34 21.94 -7.57
N LEU A 128 -13.08 22.11 -7.16
CA LEU A 128 -11.91 21.72 -7.96
C LEU A 128 -11.43 20.31 -7.58
N THR A 129 -11.27 19.46 -8.59
CA THR A 129 -10.68 18.13 -8.40
C THR A 129 -9.16 18.19 -8.48
N ALA A 130 -8.47 17.22 -7.88
CA ALA A 130 -7.01 17.10 -8.05
C ALA A 130 -6.60 17.02 -9.54
N SER A 131 -7.43 16.44 -10.41
CA SER A 131 -7.19 16.44 -11.85
C SER A 131 -7.18 17.82 -12.49
N ASP A 132 -7.92 18.79 -11.94
CA ASP A 132 -7.94 20.16 -12.43
C ASP A 132 -6.61 20.89 -12.14
N PHE A 133 -5.87 20.45 -11.14
CA PHE A 133 -4.52 20.96 -10.84
C PHE A 133 -3.40 20.24 -11.60
N LEU A 134 -3.67 19.06 -12.16
CA LEU A 134 -2.65 18.20 -12.79
C LEU A 134 -2.75 18.19 -14.32
N ARG A 135 -3.93 18.40 -14.90
CA ARG A 135 -4.10 18.36 -16.35
C ARG A 135 -3.89 19.74 -16.97
N PRO A 136 -3.28 19.84 -18.17
CA PRO A 136 -3.41 21.05 -18.98
C PRO A 136 -4.88 21.37 -19.23
N ASN A 137 -5.25 22.65 -19.10
CA ASN A 137 -6.62 23.13 -19.21
C ASN A 137 -7.58 22.43 -18.22
N GLY A 138 -7.16 22.28 -16.96
CA GLY A 138 -8.06 21.96 -15.86
C GLY A 138 -8.99 23.13 -15.54
N ALA A 139 -10.11 22.85 -14.86
CA ALA A 139 -11.03 23.92 -14.46
C ALA A 139 -10.40 24.87 -13.43
N MET A 140 -10.91 26.09 -13.39
CA MET A 140 -10.50 27.14 -12.46
C MET A 140 -11.68 27.57 -11.60
N LEU A 141 -11.42 27.81 -10.32
CA LEU A 141 -12.38 28.35 -9.35
C LEU A 141 -11.65 29.39 -8.50
N ASP A 142 -12.15 30.63 -8.49
CA ASP A 142 -11.57 31.75 -7.73
C ASP A 142 -10.05 31.94 -7.92
N GLY A 143 -9.55 31.72 -9.15
CA GLY A 143 -8.13 31.84 -9.50
C GLY A 143 -7.24 30.66 -9.08
N LEU A 144 -7.83 29.61 -8.51
CA LEU A 144 -7.17 28.34 -8.18
C LEU A 144 -7.54 27.29 -9.25
N GLY A 145 -6.63 26.35 -9.53
CA GLY A 145 -6.85 25.30 -10.54
C GLY A 145 -6.34 25.66 -11.93
N GLY A 146 -6.22 24.68 -12.83
CA GLY A 146 -5.79 24.89 -14.21
C GLY A 146 -4.30 25.15 -14.43
N GLN A 147 -3.45 25.05 -13.39
CA GLN A 147 -1.98 25.22 -13.51
C GLN A 147 -1.24 23.93 -13.93
N GLY A 148 -1.96 22.83 -14.16
CA GLY A 148 -1.36 21.56 -14.52
C GLY A 148 -0.72 21.58 -15.91
N ASP A 149 0.39 20.88 -16.06
CA ASP A 149 1.04 20.60 -17.35
C ASP A 149 1.23 19.09 -17.52
N PHE A 150 1.50 18.62 -18.73
CA PHE A 150 1.84 17.23 -19.02
C PHE A 150 2.95 16.71 -18.08
N MET A 151 3.95 17.54 -17.78
CA MET A 151 5.02 17.19 -16.85
C MET A 151 4.54 16.89 -15.42
N THR A 152 3.42 17.47 -14.99
CA THR A 152 2.84 17.22 -13.66
C THR A 152 2.10 15.88 -13.56
N LEU A 153 1.72 15.28 -14.70
CA LEU A 153 1.13 13.94 -14.78
C LEU A 153 2.18 12.82 -14.83
N LEU A 154 3.40 13.13 -15.28
CA LEU A 154 4.46 12.15 -15.50
C LEU A 154 4.85 11.34 -14.25
N PRO A 155 4.96 11.91 -13.03
CA PRO A 155 5.29 11.12 -11.85
C PRO A 155 4.28 10.00 -11.57
N GLY A 156 2.98 10.25 -11.79
CA GLY A 156 1.94 9.24 -11.64
C GLY A 156 2.01 8.14 -12.71
N ALA A 157 2.32 8.52 -13.95
CA ALA A 157 2.54 7.57 -15.04
C ALA A 157 3.75 6.67 -14.79
N ILE A 158 4.88 7.25 -14.36
CA ILE A 158 6.11 6.51 -14.02
C ILE A 158 5.83 5.49 -12.91
N ASN A 159 5.11 5.90 -11.86
CA ASN A 159 4.73 4.98 -10.78
C ASN A 159 3.87 3.80 -11.28
N THR A 160 2.93 4.06 -12.19
CA THR A 160 2.11 3.00 -12.80
C THR A 160 2.97 2.02 -13.60
N PHE A 161 3.91 2.52 -14.41
CA PHE A 161 4.84 1.68 -15.14
C PHE A 161 5.76 0.88 -14.20
N ALA A 162 6.25 1.49 -13.13
CA ALA A 162 7.06 0.82 -12.12
C ALA A 162 6.28 -0.36 -11.49
N LEU A 163 5.02 -0.16 -11.09
CA LEU A 163 4.18 -1.22 -10.54
C LEU A 163 3.90 -2.35 -11.55
N ILE A 164 3.66 -2.02 -12.82
CA ILE A 164 3.46 -3.02 -13.88
C ILE A 164 4.75 -3.85 -14.07
N ILE A 165 5.91 -3.19 -14.16
CA ILE A 165 7.19 -3.87 -14.31
C ILE A 165 7.49 -4.74 -13.08
N SER A 166 7.24 -4.21 -11.88
CA SER A 166 7.37 -4.92 -10.60
C SER A 166 6.48 -6.19 -10.56
N SER A 167 5.24 -6.12 -11.06
CA SER A 167 4.37 -7.29 -11.15
C SER A 167 4.93 -8.37 -12.11
N TYR A 168 5.51 -7.95 -13.23
CA TYR A 168 6.11 -8.85 -14.21
C TYR A 168 7.35 -9.53 -13.65
N THR A 169 8.22 -8.80 -12.95
CA THR A 169 9.44 -9.37 -12.33
C THR A 169 9.12 -10.35 -11.22
N ILE A 170 8.08 -10.13 -10.41
CA ILE A 170 7.57 -11.12 -9.43
C ILE A 170 7.11 -12.40 -10.14
N VAL A 171 6.35 -12.29 -11.23
CA VAL A 171 5.86 -13.47 -11.97
C VAL A 171 7.02 -14.25 -12.57
N LEU A 172 8.05 -13.58 -13.09
CA LEU A 172 9.28 -14.23 -13.54
C LEU A 172 10.03 -14.93 -12.39
N ALA A 173 10.12 -14.30 -11.22
CA ALA A 173 10.71 -14.92 -10.03
C ALA A 173 9.94 -16.19 -9.64
N LEU A 174 8.61 -16.12 -9.61
CA LEU A 174 7.75 -17.26 -9.26
C LEU A 174 7.85 -18.39 -10.29
N LYS A 175 7.82 -18.07 -11.58
CA LYS A 175 8.00 -19.04 -12.68
C LYS A 175 9.35 -19.73 -12.54
N THR A 176 10.42 -18.95 -12.39
CA THR A 176 11.78 -19.45 -12.21
C THR A 176 11.90 -20.34 -10.98
N ALA A 177 11.27 -19.96 -9.86
CA ALA A 177 11.28 -20.76 -8.63
C ALA A 177 10.59 -22.12 -8.81
N LYS A 178 9.50 -22.18 -9.59
CA LYS A 178 8.71 -23.41 -9.81
C LYS A 178 9.29 -24.33 -10.89
N THR A 179 10.14 -23.85 -11.79
CA THR A 179 10.75 -24.68 -12.84
C THR A 179 11.60 -25.81 -12.24
N LYS A 180 11.35 -27.07 -12.61
CA LYS A 180 12.16 -28.22 -12.17
C LYS A 180 13.52 -28.26 -12.87
N ASP A 181 13.52 -28.17 -14.19
CA ASP A 181 14.72 -28.22 -15.03
C ASP A 181 15.09 -26.80 -15.48
N TRP A 182 15.68 -26.04 -14.57
CA TRP A 182 16.09 -24.67 -14.86
C TRP A 182 17.48 -24.65 -15.49
N GLU A 183 17.58 -24.07 -16.68
CA GLU A 183 18.86 -23.79 -17.34
C GLU A 183 19.16 -22.29 -17.32
N ALA A 184 20.44 -21.97 -17.14
CA ALA A 184 20.87 -20.58 -17.19
C ALA A 184 20.73 -20.04 -18.62
N PRO A 185 20.20 -18.83 -18.81
CA PRO A 185 20.11 -18.22 -20.14
C PRO A 185 21.51 -18.04 -20.74
N SER A 186 21.65 -18.16 -22.06
CA SER A 186 22.95 -17.99 -22.73
C SER A 186 23.41 -16.52 -22.74
N GLY A 187 24.72 -16.30 -22.89
CA GLY A 187 25.31 -14.96 -23.02
C GLY A 187 25.46 -14.19 -21.70
N PHE A 188 25.43 -12.85 -21.79
CA PHE A 188 25.63 -11.94 -20.65
C PHE A 188 24.62 -12.18 -19.51
N MET A 189 23.39 -12.54 -19.86
CA MET A 189 22.32 -12.79 -18.90
C MET A 189 22.58 -14.04 -18.05
N GLY A 190 23.25 -15.06 -18.61
CA GLY A 190 23.70 -16.25 -17.88
C GLY A 190 24.80 -15.95 -16.86
N LYS A 191 25.65 -14.96 -17.14
CA LYS A 191 26.69 -14.51 -16.20
C LYS A 191 26.08 -13.76 -15.02
N LEU A 192 25.00 -13.00 -15.25
CA LEU A 192 24.28 -12.28 -14.20
C LEU A 192 23.39 -13.22 -13.36
N MET A 193 22.86 -14.27 -13.97
CA MET A 193 21.99 -15.26 -13.32
C MET A 193 22.51 -16.69 -13.52
N PRO A 194 23.63 -17.06 -12.87
CA PRO A 194 24.28 -18.35 -13.08
C PRO A 194 23.57 -19.52 -12.38
N THR A 195 22.77 -19.25 -11.34
CA THR A 195 22.01 -20.28 -10.62
C THR A 195 20.55 -19.89 -10.47
N LYS A 196 19.67 -20.88 -10.36
CA LYS A 196 18.24 -20.68 -10.11
C LYS A 196 17.97 -19.77 -8.91
N LYS A 197 18.70 -19.96 -7.81
CA LYS A 197 18.56 -19.13 -6.60
C LYS A 197 18.94 -17.68 -6.85
N ILE A 198 20.04 -17.45 -7.57
CA ILE A 198 20.48 -16.08 -7.92
C ILE A 198 19.53 -15.45 -8.93
N ALA A 199 19.01 -16.21 -9.89
CA ALA A 199 18.00 -15.74 -10.84
C ALA A 199 16.73 -15.27 -10.13
N VAL A 200 16.16 -16.10 -9.23
CA VAL A 200 15.01 -15.73 -8.40
C VAL A 200 15.32 -14.49 -7.55
N ARG A 201 16.47 -14.45 -6.89
CA ARG A 201 16.88 -13.29 -6.08
C ARG A 201 16.97 -12.02 -6.92
N ASN A 202 17.58 -12.07 -8.10
CA ASN A 202 17.76 -10.91 -8.95
C ASN A 202 16.41 -10.40 -9.49
N TYR A 203 15.50 -11.29 -9.85
CA TYR A 203 14.13 -10.90 -10.22
C TYR A 203 13.35 -10.28 -9.04
N LEU A 204 13.51 -10.83 -7.82
CA LEU A 204 12.93 -10.24 -6.61
C LEU A 204 13.53 -8.86 -6.28
N LEU A 205 14.83 -8.67 -6.46
CA LEU A 205 15.45 -7.35 -6.28
C LEU A 205 14.95 -6.35 -7.32
N ALA A 206 14.77 -6.78 -8.58
CA ALA A 206 14.22 -5.95 -9.64
C ALA A 206 12.74 -5.58 -9.43
N THR A 207 12.07 -6.18 -8.44
CA THR A 207 10.70 -5.82 -8.03
C THR A 207 10.66 -4.49 -7.27
N PHE A 208 11.76 -4.12 -6.62
CA PHE A 208 11.90 -2.91 -5.80
C PHE A 208 12.52 -1.72 -6.55
N LEU A 209 12.73 -1.85 -7.86
CA LEU A 209 13.09 -0.76 -8.77
C LEU A 209 11.85 0.07 -9.14
#